data_AF-A0A315T6N9-F1
#
_entry.id   AF-A0A315T6N9-F1
#
_cell.length_a   1.000
_cell.length_b   1.000
_cell.length_c   1.000
_cell.angle_alpha   90.00
_cell.angle_beta   90.00
_cell.angle_gamma   90.00
#
_symmetry.space_group_name_H-M   'P 1'
#
loop_
_entity.id
_entity.type
_entity.pdbx_description
1 polymer ?
#
loop_
_entity_poly.entity_id
_entity_poly.type
_entity_poly.pdbx_seq_one_letter_code
_entity_poly.pdbx_strand_id
1 'polypeptide(L)'
;MPFVLLFLLFLSLNAQAADCPTWSAERARTEVTRLREAVSQWDDHYHRLGESLVPDEVYDQSRQRLLHLQSCFALQSELDSLASARGPIAHPIRHTGVDKLSNEQAVSQWMAGKTGVWLQPKVDGVAVTLVYRQGRLVQLLSRGDGKQGHDWSRHIEVLDGINRQLPKPLDLILQGELYLRLDDHVQARKGSVNARGTVAGLLARKQLAREQGAGIALFVWDWPQGPSDQGERVAQLAALGFPDSQRYSVAINSAGEAAHWRQHWYRSALPFATDGVILRQNTRPAAERWQTNAPYWIAAWKHPFARVLSEVRDVHFRIGRTGRITPVLKLQPVQLDDRRVTQVSLGSLARWQALDIRPGDQVAISLAGLTIPRFEQIVHRATERQDLTVPALDQYGALTCWQAGENCEEQFIARLTWLSGKHGLAMPGTGPGTWRRLVQAGLVTSLSDWLELDAERLAQLPAISDTSARRLQRSFEAGRARPFDQWIRGLGVPIPRNLPLEDDWATLARRSAAEWQALPGIGAIRASQLQAFFAAEHVQALAQQLSESGIQGFPAAATRVRQ
;
A
#
# COMPACT_ATOMS: atom_id res chain seq x y z
N MET A 1 -19.80 2.24 58.13
CA MET A 1 -19.63 3.09 56.94
C MET A 1 -18.98 2.26 55.85
N PRO A 2 -19.76 1.72 54.89
CA PRO A 2 -19.24 0.96 53.75
C PRO A 2 -19.11 1.86 52.52
N PHE A 3 -18.39 1.36 51.49
CA PHE A 3 -18.17 1.96 50.15
C PHE A 3 -17.32 3.24 50.16
N VAL A 4 -16.17 3.33 49.48
CA VAL A 4 -16.01 3.21 48.02
C VAL A 4 -14.55 2.79 47.73
N LEU A 5 -14.36 1.57 47.23
CA LEU A 5 -13.07 1.14 46.67
C LEU A 5 -13.33 0.09 45.59
N LEU A 6 -14.00 0.50 44.50
CA LEU A 6 -14.16 -0.34 43.31
C LEU A 6 -14.63 0.45 42.08
N PHE A 7 -13.79 1.31 41.51
CA PHE A 7 -14.00 1.77 40.12
C PHE A 7 -12.73 2.43 39.61
N LEU A 8 -11.85 1.66 38.95
CA LEU A 8 -10.84 2.12 37.97
C LEU A 8 -10.15 0.92 37.27
N LEU A 9 -10.87 -0.20 37.14
CA LEU A 9 -10.57 -1.25 36.16
C LEU A 9 -11.48 -0.96 34.96
N PHE A 10 -10.94 -0.37 33.90
CA PHE A 10 -11.43 -0.36 32.50
C PHE A 10 -10.82 0.86 31.78
N LEU A 11 -9.49 0.91 31.70
CA LEU A 11 -8.81 1.65 30.64
C LEU A 11 -8.32 0.60 29.65
N SER A 12 -9.20 0.27 28.71
CA SER A 12 -8.94 -0.60 27.58
C SER A 12 -7.79 0.01 26.76
N LEU A 13 -6.59 -0.53 26.95
CA LEU A 13 -5.49 -0.39 26.02
C LEU A 13 -5.95 -0.97 24.68
N ASN A 14 -6.48 -0.13 23.79
CA ASN A 14 -6.64 -0.46 22.38
C ASN A 14 -5.26 -0.47 21.71
N ALA A 15 -4.36 -1.35 22.16
CA ALA A 15 -3.36 -1.91 21.26
C ALA A 15 -4.15 -2.79 20.31
N GLN A 16 -4.11 -2.51 19.01
CA GLN A 16 -4.60 -3.43 17.99
C GLN A 16 -3.72 -4.68 18.02
N ALA A 17 -3.89 -5.53 19.03
CA ALA A 17 -3.44 -6.90 18.98
C ALA A 17 -4.23 -7.53 17.83
N ALA A 18 -3.55 -7.93 16.77
CA ALA A 18 -4.19 -8.76 15.76
C ALA A 18 -4.72 -10.01 16.49
N ASP A 19 -6.01 -10.31 16.32
CA ASP A 19 -6.59 -11.49 16.95
C ASP A 19 -5.85 -12.74 16.47
N CYS A 20 -5.58 -13.66 17.39
CA CYS A 20 -4.96 -14.94 17.03
C CYS A 20 -5.90 -15.70 16.08
N PRO A 21 -5.39 -16.25 14.97
CA PRO A 21 -6.22 -17.01 14.04
C PRO A 21 -6.81 -18.27 14.70
N THR A 22 -8.03 -18.64 14.35
CA THR A 22 -8.68 -19.87 14.78
C THR A 22 -8.27 -21.08 13.93
N TRP A 23 -6.96 -21.31 13.80
CA TRP A 23 -6.41 -22.40 12.99
C TRP A 23 -6.25 -23.70 13.79
N SER A 24 -6.25 -24.84 13.09
CA SER A 24 -5.79 -26.10 13.66
C SER A 24 -4.30 -26.03 14.01
N ALA A 25 -3.85 -26.83 14.98
CA ALA A 25 -2.44 -26.88 15.37
C ALA A 25 -1.53 -27.31 14.21
N GLU A 26 -2.01 -28.19 13.33
CA GLU A 26 -1.28 -28.66 12.15
C GLU A 26 -1.10 -27.54 11.12
N ARG A 27 -2.17 -26.81 10.80
CA ARG A 27 -2.10 -25.65 9.92
C ARG A 27 -1.16 -24.59 10.47
N ALA A 28 -1.28 -24.27 11.76
CA ALA A 28 -0.43 -23.27 12.42
C ALA A 28 1.06 -23.63 12.32
N ARG A 29 1.42 -24.91 12.56
CA ARG A 29 2.80 -25.38 12.40
C ARG A 29 3.30 -25.24 10.96
N THR A 30 2.48 -25.59 9.99
CA THR A 30 2.84 -25.53 8.57
C THR A 30 3.04 -24.08 8.11
N GLU A 31 2.11 -23.18 8.47
CA GLU A 31 2.21 -21.75 8.16
C GLU A 31 3.42 -21.09 8.82
N VAL A 32 3.66 -21.37 10.10
CA VAL A 32 4.84 -20.86 10.82
C VAL A 32 6.14 -21.38 10.21
N THR A 33 6.19 -22.65 9.81
CA THR A 33 7.38 -23.25 9.19
C THR A 33 7.68 -22.58 7.85
N ARG A 34 6.69 -22.46 6.98
CA ARG A 34 6.85 -21.83 5.66
C ARG A 34 7.24 -20.35 5.77
N LEU A 35 6.62 -19.61 6.69
CA LEU A 35 6.98 -18.20 6.91
C LEU A 35 8.39 -18.06 7.49
N ARG A 36 8.80 -18.98 8.39
CA ARG A 36 10.17 -19.03 8.91
C ARG A 36 11.18 -19.27 7.79
N GLU A 37 10.94 -20.25 6.93
CA GLU A 37 11.82 -20.55 5.79
C GLU A 37 12.00 -19.34 4.87
N ALA A 38 10.91 -18.63 4.55
CA ALA A 38 10.96 -17.41 3.75
C ALA A 38 11.80 -16.31 4.43
N VAL A 39 11.57 -16.05 5.72
CA VAL A 39 12.33 -15.05 6.49
C VAL A 39 13.81 -15.43 6.58
N SER A 40 14.13 -16.70 6.85
CA SER A 40 15.51 -17.19 6.91
C SER A 40 16.23 -17.11 5.56
N GLN A 41 15.52 -17.37 4.46
CA GLN A 41 16.08 -17.17 3.12
C GLN A 41 16.39 -15.68 2.87
N TRP A 42 15.50 -14.78 3.27
CA TRP A 42 15.75 -13.34 3.15
C TRP A 42 16.92 -12.89 4.03
N ASP A 43 17.03 -13.39 5.27
CA ASP A 43 18.17 -13.12 6.16
C ASP A 43 19.50 -13.55 5.52
N ASP A 44 19.54 -14.73 4.90
CA ASP A 44 20.75 -15.23 4.25
C ASP A 44 21.12 -14.43 2.98
N HIS A 45 20.14 -14.18 2.09
CA HIS A 45 20.37 -13.35 0.90
C HIS A 45 20.83 -11.95 1.31
N TYR A 46 20.23 -11.36 2.35
CA TYR A 46 20.57 -10.02 2.78
C TYR A 46 21.94 -9.94 3.47
N HIS A 47 22.27 -10.86 4.38
CA HIS A 47 23.51 -10.76 5.16
C HIS A 47 24.72 -11.35 4.45
N ARG A 48 24.56 -12.46 3.71
CA ARG A 48 25.67 -13.18 3.07
C ARG A 48 25.85 -12.78 1.62
N LEU A 49 24.75 -12.67 0.86
CA LEU A 49 24.80 -12.33 -0.57
C LEU A 49 24.67 -10.82 -0.81
N GLY A 50 24.15 -10.09 0.17
CA GLY A 50 23.81 -8.68 0.10
C GLY A 50 22.83 -8.34 -1.02
N GLU A 51 21.88 -9.25 -1.22
CA GLU A 51 20.73 -9.08 -2.09
C GLU A 51 19.49 -8.95 -1.21
N SER A 52 18.66 -7.94 -1.46
CA SER A 52 17.36 -7.85 -0.79
C SER A 52 16.28 -8.34 -1.72
N LEU A 53 15.71 -9.50 -1.39
CA LEU A 53 14.66 -10.14 -2.19
C LEU A 53 13.28 -9.49 -1.98
N VAL A 54 13.11 -8.79 -0.85
CA VAL A 54 11.88 -8.07 -0.50
C VAL A 54 12.22 -6.71 0.12
N PRO A 55 11.36 -5.70 -0.03
CA PRO A 55 11.56 -4.43 0.68
C PRO A 55 11.64 -4.61 2.20
N ASP A 56 12.45 -3.80 2.88
CA ASP A 56 12.64 -3.83 4.34
C ASP A 56 11.34 -3.83 5.14
N GLU A 57 10.36 -3.04 4.71
CA GLU A 57 9.04 -2.97 5.36
C GLU A 57 8.24 -4.28 5.24
N VAL A 58 8.40 -5.01 4.14
CA VAL A 58 7.79 -6.33 3.94
C VAL A 58 8.48 -7.37 4.82
N TYR A 59 9.81 -7.32 4.90
CA TYR A 59 10.60 -8.16 5.80
C TYR A 59 10.18 -7.94 7.27
N ASP A 60 10.18 -6.69 7.73
CA ASP A 60 9.85 -6.32 9.11
C ASP A 60 8.44 -6.80 9.50
N GLN A 61 7.45 -6.57 8.64
CA GLN A 61 6.07 -7.01 8.87
C GLN A 61 5.93 -8.53 8.87
N SER A 62 6.65 -9.23 7.99
CA SER A 62 6.66 -10.70 7.94
C SER A 62 7.27 -11.30 9.22
N ARG A 63 8.37 -10.71 9.71
CA ARG A 63 9.01 -11.11 10.97
C ARG A 63 8.09 -10.85 12.18
N GLN A 64 7.41 -9.71 12.20
CA GLN A 64 6.40 -9.42 13.23
C GLN A 64 5.24 -10.43 13.19
N ARG A 65 4.75 -10.78 11.99
CA ARG A 65 3.71 -11.80 11.82
C ARG A 65 4.18 -13.17 12.31
N LEU A 66 5.41 -13.56 12.01
CA LEU A 66 6.00 -14.82 12.47
C LEU A 66 6.04 -14.88 14.00
N LEU A 67 6.58 -13.85 14.66
CA LEU A 67 6.61 -13.77 16.12
C LEU A 67 5.21 -13.82 16.74
N HIS A 68 4.26 -13.11 16.15
CA HIS A 68 2.88 -13.11 16.59
C HIS A 68 2.26 -14.52 16.46
N LEU A 69 2.40 -15.20 15.32
CA LEU A 69 1.90 -16.57 15.14
C LEU A 69 2.57 -17.55 16.11
N GLN A 70 3.89 -17.44 16.32
CA GLN A 70 4.59 -18.26 17.32
C GLN A 70 4.01 -18.06 18.72
N SER A 71 3.67 -16.83 19.10
CA SER A 71 3.04 -16.54 20.39
C SER A 71 1.61 -17.11 20.48
N CYS A 72 0.79 -16.95 19.44
CA CYS A 72 -0.59 -17.45 19.41
C CYS A 72 -0.69 -18.97 19.56
N PHE A 73 0.27 -19.72 19.02
CA PHE A 73 0.25 -21.18 19.00
C PHE A 73 1.33 -21.82 19.88
N ALA A 74 2.01 -21.04 20.71
CA ALA A 74 3.12 -21.47 21.57
C ALA A 74 4.23 -22.26 20.82
N LEU A 75 4.52 -21.86 19.57
CA LEU A 75 5.52 -22.49 18.70
C LEU A 75 6.88 -21.79 18.87
N GLN A 76 7.55 -22.00 20.01
CA GLN A 76 8.86 -21.38 20.26
C GLN A 76 9.96 -21.97 19.36
N SER A 77 10.67 -21.09 18.66
CA SER A 77 12.05 -21.31 18.21
C SER A 77 12.78 -19.96 18.24
N GLU A 78 14.04 -19.95 18.67
CA GLU A 78 14.87 -18.75 18.58
C GLU A 78 15.20 -18.49 17.10
N LEU A 79 14.75 -17.35 16.59
CA LEU A 79 15.25 -16.80 15.32
C LEU A 79 16.51 -16.00 15.64
N ASP A 80 17.70 -16.60 15.49
CA ASP A 80 18.94 -15.82 15.46
C ASP A 80 19.10 -15.18 14.07
N SER A 81 18.36 -14.11 13.84
CA SER A 81 18.34 -13.38 12.56
C SER A 81 19.69 -12.75 12.18
N LEU A 82 20.65 -12.70 13.10
CA LEU A 82 21.99 -12.14 12.86
C LEU A 82 23.09 -13.22 12.77
N ALA A 83 22.72 -14.50 12.86
CA ALA A 83 23.68 -15.60 12.77
C ALA A 83 24.51 -15.53 11.47
N SER A 84 23.87 -15.22 10.34
CA SER A 84 24.53 -15.05 9.04
C SER A 84 25.33 -13.75 8.89
N ALA A 85 25.09 -12.76 9.77
CA ALA A 85 25.78 -11.47 9.77
C ALA A 85 27.08 -11.47 10.59
N ARG A 86 27.22 -12.40 11.54
CA ARG A 86 28.38 -12.49 12.46
C ARG A 86 29.66 -12.71 11.67
N GLY A 87 30.65 -11.85 11.89
CA GLY A 87 32.01 -12.01 11.34
C GLY A 87 33.03 -12.36 12.42
N PRO A 88 34.30 -12.60 12.04
CA PRO A 88 35.32 -13.11 12.95
C PRO A 88 35.98 -12.02 13.82
N ILE A 89 35.73 -10.73 13.55
CA ILE A 89 36.44 -9.62 14.20
C ILE A 89 35.58 -9.04 15.32
N ALA A 90 36.10 -9.03 16.55
CA ALA A 90 35.46 -8.35 17.67
C ALA A 90 35.51 -6.83 17.50
N HIS A 91 34.39 -6.16 17.78
CA HIS A 91 34.35 -4.71 17.78
C HIS A 91 35.10 -4.15 19.00
N PRO A 92 35.91 -3.09 18.84
CA PRO A 92 36.56 -2.44 19.98
C PRO A 92 35.53 -1.75 20.89
N ILE A 93 34.42 -1.30 20.33
CA ILE A 93 33.26 -0.75 21.04
C ILE A 93 32.01 -1.39 20.43
N ARG A 94 31.19 -2.03 21.26
CA ARG A 94 29.98 -2.74 20.80
C ARG A 94 29.00 -1.75 20.16
N HIS A 95 28.27 -2.22 19.15
CA HIS A 95 27.14 -1.46 18.59
C HIS A 95 25.92 -1.67 19.47
N THR A 96 25.15 -0.59 19.71
CA THR A 96 23.89 -0.69 20.44
C THR A 96 22.71 -0.94 19.50
N GLY A 97 21.64 -1.48 20.07
CA GLY A 97 20.32 -1.39 19.44
C GLY A 97 19.74 0.02 19.56
N VAL A 98 18.53 0.21 19.02
CA VAL A 98 17.72 1.40 19.25
C VAL A 98 16.31 0.97 19.61
N ASP A 99 15.69 1.67 20.57
CA ASP A 99 14.30 1.40 20.94
C ASP A 99 13.36 1.83 19.81
N LYS A 100 12.21 1.17 19.65
CA LYS A 100 11.28 1.41 18.52
C LYS A 100 10.02 2.11 19.02
N LEU A 101 9.88 3.39 18.69
CA LEU A 101 8.72 4.21 19.08
C LEU A 101 7.67 4.16 17.97
N SER A 102 6.44 3.77 18.33
CA SER A 102 5.37 3.51 17.37
C SER A 102 4.63 4.76 16.90
N ASN A 103 4.53 5.77 17.76
CA ASN A 103 3.76 7.00 17.50
C ASN A 103 4.29 8.18 18.33
N GLU A 104 3.71 9.36 18.12
CA GLU A 104 4.10 10.58 18.82
C GLU A 104 3.88 10.50 20.34
N GLN A 105 2.86 9.76 20.80
CA GLN A 105 2.63 9.55 22.23
C GLN A 105 3.76 8.73 22.87
N ALA A 106 4.24 7.69 22.21
CA ALA A 106 5.41 6.92 22.63
C ALA A 106 6.68 7.80 22.64
N VAL A 107 6.81 8.75 21.71
CA VAL A 107 7.90 9.74 21.72
C VAL A 107 7.81 10.67 22.93
N SER A 108 6.62 11.20 23.22
CA SER A 108 6.39 12.04 24.40
C SER A 108 6.73 11.29 25.70
N GLN A 109 6.30 10.03 25.82
CA GLN A 109 6.62 9.16 26.95
C GLN A 109 8.13 8.88 27.07
N TRP A 110 8.81 8.59 25.95
CA TRP A 110 10.25 8.36 25.95
C TRP A 110 11.03 9.61 26.34
N MET A 111 10.57 10.80 25.93
CA MET A 111 11.18 12.09 26.28
C MET A 111 10.92 12.52 27.73
N ALA A 112 9.91 11.94 28.41
CA ALA A 112 9.54 12.33 29.76
C ALA A 112 10.74 12.16 30.73
N GLY A 113 11.10 13.25 31.41
CA GLY A 113 12.24 13.27 32.36
C GLY A 113 13.62 13.30 31.71
N LYS A 114 13.72 13.40 30.37
CA LYS A 114 14.99 13.56 29.65
C LYS A 114 15.24 15.03 29.31
N THR A 115 16.50 15.44 29.37
CA THR A 115 16.96 16.78 28.97
C THR A 115 18.01 16.68 27.88
N GLY A 116 18.11 17.72 27.04
CA GLY A 116 19.07 17.78 25.92
C GLY A 116 18.82 16.66 24.91
N VAL A 117 17.61 16.54 24.39
CA VAL A 117 17.30 15.55 23.36
C VAL A 117 17.68 16.12 21.99
N TRP A 118 18.32 15.28 21.18
CA TRP A 118 18.72 15.59 19.82
C TRP A 118 18.06 14.62 18.85
N LEU A 119 17.81 15.10 17.64
CA LEU A 119 17.21 14.34 16.57
C LEU A 119 18.14 14.32 15.35
N GLN A 120 18.19 13.17 14.69
CA GLN A 120 18.89 12.97 13.41
C GLN A 120 17.99 12.18 12.45
N PRO A 121 18.12 12.33 11.12
CA PRO A 121 17.49 11.42 10.18
C PRO A 121 18.09 10.02 10.37
N LYS A 122 17.24 8.99 10.28
CA LYS A 122 17.69 7.61 10.36
C LYS A 122 18.14 7.18 8.95
N VAL A 123 19.42 7.39 8.67
CA VAL A 123 20.05 7.02 7.39
C VAL A 123 19.81 5.54 7.10
N ASP A 124 19.30 5.25 5.91
CA ASP A 124 19.02 3.89 5.45
C ASP A 124 20.27 3.30 4.77
N GLY A 125 21.18 2.81 5.60
CA GLY A 125 22.46 2.23 5.18
C GLY A 125 22.87 1.04 6.03
N VAL A 126 24.17 0.77 6.07
CA VAL A 126 24.78 -0.29 6.87
C VAL A 126 25.70 0.29 7.93
N ALA A 127 25.43 -0.02 9.19
CA ALA A 127 26.25 0.40 10.31
C ALA A 127 27.68 -0.17 10.25
N VAL A 128 28.66 0.68 10.55
CA VAL A 128 30.09 0.36 10.53
C VAL A 128 30.84 0.96 11.71
N THR A 129 31.96 0.34 12.06
CA THR A 129 32.99 0.90 12.94
C THR A 129 34.17 1.38 12.10
N LEU A 130 34.63 2.60 12.33
CA LEU A 130 35.85 3.16 11.74
C LEU A 130 36.92 3.30 12.82
N VAL A 131 38.11 2.76 12.58
CA VAL A 131 39.26 2.89 13.49
C VAL A 131 40.33 3.74 12.83
N TYR A 132 40.64 4.88 13.43
CA TYR A 132 41.72 5.77 13.02
C TYR A 132 42.93 5.56 13.91
N ARG A 133 44.12 5.55 13.30
CA ARG A 133 45.42 5.55 13.97
C ARG A 133 46.29 6.65 13.39
N GLN A 134 46.81 7.54 14.23
CA GLN A 134 47.58 8.71 13.81
C GLN A 134 46.85 9.51 12.70
N GLY A 135 45.52 9.62 12.82
CA GLY A 135 44.66 10.30 11.85
C GLY A 135 44.35 9.52 10.58
N ARG A 136 44.92 8.33 10.34
CA ARG A 136 44.63 7.51 9.15
C ARG A 136 43.57 6.46 9.44
N LEU A 137 42.60 6.30 8.55
CA LEU A 137 41.63 5.20 8.62
C LEU A 137 42.35 3.88 8.33
N VAL A 138 42.48 3.02 9.33
CA VAL A 138 43.18 1.72 9.20
C VAL A 138 42.24 0.54 9.25
N GLN A 139 41.03 0.71 9.79
CA GLN A 139 40.07 -0.38 9.89
C GLN A 139 38.64 0.09 9.62
N LEU A 140 37.91 -0.68 8.80
CA LEU A 140 36.49 -0.52 8.55
C LEU A 140 35.78 -1.84 8.82
N LEU A 141 34.97 -1.90 9.88
CA LEU A 141 34.27 -3.12 10.28
C LEU A 141 32.77 -3.00 10.04
N SER A 142 32.15 -4.04 9.48
CA SER A 142 30.69 -4.16 9.45
C SER A 142 30.15 -4.37 10.87
N ARG A 143 28.88 -3.98 11.11
CA ARG A 143 28.25 -4.20 12.42
C ARG A 143 28.17 -5.68 12.83
N GLY A 144 27.84 -6.57 11.90
CA GLY A 144 27.55 -7.98 12.18
C GLY A 144 26.47 -8.16 13.25
N ASP A 145 26.76 -8.90 14.33
CA ASP A 145 25.83 -9.08 15.46
C ASP A 145 25.90 -7.94 16.50
N GLY A 146 26.70 -6.91 16.24
CA GLY A 146 26.98 -5.78 17.11
C GLY A 146 28.07 -6.04 18.15
N LYS A 147 28.50 -7.29 18.34
CA LYS A 147 29.69 -7.67 19.12
C LYS A 147 30.87 -7.99 18.21
N GLN A 148 30.59 -8.66 17.09
CA GLN A 148 31.56 -9.06 16.09
C GLN A 148 31.03 -8.76 14.68
N GLY A 149 31.97 -8.47 13.77
CA GLY A 149 31.69 -8.08 12.40
C GLY A 149 32.74 -8.55 11.41
N HIS A 150 32.55 -8.19 10.14
CA HIS A 150 33.46 -8.50 9.06
C HIS A 150 34.41 -7.33 8.79
N ASP A 151 35.64 -7.65 8.40
CA ASP A 151 36.62 -6.65 7.98
C ASP A 151 36.39 -6.25 6.51
N TRP A 152 36.09 -4.98 6.30
CA TRP A 152 35.90 -4.33 5.01
C TRP A 152 37.02 -3.36 4.66
N SER A 153 38.13 -3.36 5.41
CA SER A 153 39.28 -2.47 5.21
C SER A 153 39.86 -2.52 3.78
N ARG A 154 39.76 -3.67 3.11
CA ARG A 154 40.17 -3.85 1.70
C ARG A 154 39.47 -2.90 0.72
N HIS A 155 38.33 -2.32 1.10
CA HIS A 155 37.56 -1.40 0.26
C HIS A 155 37.86 0.08 0.54
N ILE A 156 38.65 0.41 1.57
CA ILE A 156 38.90 1.80 1.97
C ILE A 156 39.44 2.65 0.80
N GLU A 157 40.30 2.07 -0.03
CA GLU A 157 40.91 2.80 -1.15
C GLU A 157 39.94 3.21 -2.26
N VAL A 158 38.83 2.48 -2.42
CA VAL A 158 37.82 2.74 -3.46
C VAL A 158 36.60 3.51 -2.95
N LEU A 159 36.47 3.68 -1.63
CA LEU A 159 35.35 4.40 -1.00
C LEU A 159 35.64 5.91 -0.93
N ASP A 160 35.44 6.61 -2.04
CA ASP A 160 35.72 8.05 -2.16
C ASP A 160 34.89 8.93 -1.21
N GLY A 161 33.71 8.44 -0.78
CA GLY A 161 32.83 9.15 0.15
C GLY A 161 33.25 9.09 1.62
N ILE A 162 34.39 8.48 1.95
CA ILE A 162 34.90 8.36 3.32
C ILE A 162 36.13 9.25 3.52
N ASN A 163 36.17 10.00 4.62
CA ASN A 163 37.37 10.74 4.99
C ASN A 163 38.47 9.76 5.47
N ARG A 164 39.49 9.50 4.65
CA ARG A 164 40.57 8.55 4.97
C ARG A 164 41.66 9.14 5.88
N GLN A 165 41.73 10.46 6.00
CA GLN A 165 42.78 11.16 6.73
C GLN A 165 42.16 12.33 7.52
N LEU A 166 42.19 12.22 8.84
CA LEU A 166 41.78 13.29 9.74
C LEU A 166 42.77 14.47 9.65
N PRO A 167 42.29 15.70 9.93
CA PRO A 167 43.15 16.89 9.96
C PRO A 167 44.16 16.90 11.12
N LYS A 168 44.00 16.00 12.09
CA LYS A 168 44.89 15.83 13.25
C LYS A 168 45.31 14.36 13.37
N PRO A 169 46.53 14.05 13.85
CA PRO A 169 47.00 12.68 14.03
C PRO A 169 46.40 12.06 15.30
N LEU A 170 45.09 11.80 15.28
CA LEU A 170 44.35 11.26 16.42
C LEU A 170 44.11 9.76 16.27
N ASP A 171 44.14 9.07 17.40
CA ASP A 171 43.64 7.71 17.55
C ASP A 171 42.22 7.78 18.09
N LEU A 172 41.25 7.35 17.29
CA LEU A 172 39.84 7.36 17.69
C LEU A 172 39.04 6.29 16.96
N ILE A 173 37.90 5.97 17.55
CA ILE A 173 36.91 5.03 17.01
C ILE A 173 35.64 5.83 16.74
N LEU A 174 35.11 5.72 15.53
CA LEU A 174 33.83 6.29 15.14
C LEU A 174 32.85 5.17 14.80
N GLN A 175 31.57 5.45 15.01
CA GLN A 175 30.48 4.61 14.50
C GLN A 175 29.65 5.44 13.53
N GLY A 176 29.32 4.83 12.40
CA GLY A 176 28.67 5.50 11.29
C GLY A 176 27.82 4.56 10.46
N GLU A 177 27.18 5.11 9.45
CA GLU A 177 26.35 4.40 8.48
C GLU A 177 26.93 4.60 7.09
N LEU A 178 27.27 3.51 6.39
CA LEU A 178 27.56 3.56 4.96
C LEU A 178 26.26 3.51 4.18
N TYR A 179 26.05 4.46 3.29
CA TYR A 179 24.81 4.61 2.54
C TYR A 179 25.07 4.83 1.05
N LEU A 180 24.10 4.45 0.23
CA LEU A 180 24.12 4.73 -1.20
C LEU A 180 23.74 6.20 -1.43
N ARG A 181 24.57 6.95 -2.14
CA ARG A 181 24.24 8.33 -2.55
C ARG A 181 23.04 8.28 -3.48
N LEU A 182 22.00 9.05 -3.15
CA LEU A 182 20.81 9.21 -3.96
C LEU A 182 20.57 10.70 -4.20
N ASP A 183 20.61 11.11 -5.46
CA ASP A 183 20.35 12.51 -5.80
C ASP A 183 18.85 12.82 -5.67
N ASP A 184 18.56 13.90 -4.96
CA ASP A 184 17.21 14.42 -4.69
C ASP A 184 16.21 13.32 -4.26
N HIS A 185 16.60 12.48 -3.31
CA HIS A 185 15.72 11.43 -2.81
C HIS A 185 14.69 11.99 -1.84
N VAL A 186 13.41 11.82 -2.17
CA VAL A 186 12.29 12.21 -1.31
C VAL A 186 11.57 10.94 -0.86
N GLN A 187 11.74 10.59 0.42
CA GLN A 187 11.24 9.32 0.98
C GLN A 187 9.73 9.13 0.77
N ALA A 188 8.92 10.19 1.00
CA ALA A 188 7.47 10.13 0.84
C ALA A 188 7.00 9.86 -0.61
N ARG A 189 7.86 10.07 -1.61
CA ARG A 189 7.53 9.87 -3.03
C ARG A 189 8.14 8.60 -3.60
N LYS A 190 9.43 8.36 -3.28
CA LYS A 190 10.23 7.27 -3.85
C LYS A 190 10.19 5.99 -2.98
N GLY A 191 9.87 6.10 -1.69
CA GLY A 191 9.88 4.97 -0.74
C GLY A 191 11.29 4.42 -0.50
N SER A 192 11.38 3.22 0.09
CA SER A 192 12.66 2.50 0.20
C SER A 192 13.08 1.96 -1.17
N VAL A 193 14.32 2.26 -1.56
CA VAL A 193 14.92 1.83 -2.83
C VAL A 193 15.92 0.68 -2.65
N ASN A 194 15.86 -0.03 -1.52
CA ASN A 194 16.83 -1.06 -1.17
C ASN A 194 18.30 -0.55 -1.18
N ALA A 195 18.50 0.70 -0.75
CA ALA A 195 19.82 1.33 -0.68
C ALA A 195 20.73 0.56 0.29
N ARG A 196 20.21 0.19 1.46
CA ARG A 196 20.92 -0.59 2.48
C ARG A 196 21.42 -1.93 1.94
N GLY A 197 20.54 -2.73 1.31
CA GLY A 197 20.92 -4.04 0.77
C GLY A 197 22.00 -3.92 -0.30
N THR A 198 21.88 -2.92 -1.18
CA THR A 198 22.90 -2.62 -2.19
C THR A 198 24.28 -2.36 -1.58
N VAL A 199 24.37 -1.50 -0.55
CA VAL A 199 25.64 -1.24 0.15
C VAL A 199 26.19 -2.49 0.80
N ALA A 200 25.35 -3.26 1.50
CA ALA A 200 25.76 -4.51 2.15
C ALA A 200 26.38 -5.49 1.15
N GLY A 201 25.73 -5.71 -0.01
CA GLY A 201 26.22 -6.62 -1.04
C GLY A 201 27.45 -6.14 -1.77
N LEU A 202 27.60 -4.84 -1.95
CA LEU A 202 28.82 -4.27 -2.52
C LEU A 202 30.03 -4.50 -1.60
N LEU A 203 29.87 -4.32 -0.28
CA LEU A 203 30.98 -4.49 0.69
C LEU A 203 31.25 -5.94 1.08
N ALA A 204 30.27 -6.83 0.93
CA ALA A 204 30.48 -8.27 1.12
C ALA A 204 31.41 -8.89 0.05
N ARG A 205 31.54 -8.27 -1.13
CA ARG A 205 32.35 -8.78 -2.24
C ARG A 205 33.85 -8.72 -1.95
N LYS A 206 34.63 -9.56 -2.64
CA LYS A 206 36.09 -9.51 -2.57
C LYS A 206 36.66 -8.21 -3.16
N GLN A 207 36.04 -7.70 -4.21
CA GLN A 207 36.44 -6.48 -4.90
C GLN A 207 35.22 -5.60 -5.15
N LEU A 208 35.43 -4.29 -5.11
CA LEU A 208 34.43 -3.26 -5.35
C LEU A 208 34.97 -2.35 -6.46
N ALA A 209 34.19 -2.16 -7.54
CA ALA A 209 34.60 -1.28 -8.63
C ALA A 209 34.65 0.19 -8.14
N ARG A 210 35.51 1.00 -8.74
CA ARG A 210 35.73 2.39 -8.29
C ARG A 210 34.47 3.23 -8.42
N GLU A 211 33.70 3.04 -9.49
CA GLU A 211 32.43 3.72 -9.73
C GLU A 211 31.38 3.35 -8.67
N GLN A 212 31.37 2.08 -8.24
CA GLN A 212 30.48 1.61 -7.18
C GLN A 212 30.89 2.20 -5.82
N GLY A 213 32.20 2.27 -5.55
CA GLY A 213 32.73 2.88 -4.34
C GLY A 213 32.46 4.39 -4.26
N ALA A 214 32.53 5.12 -5.38
CA ALA A 214 32.17 6.53 -5.47
C ALA A 214 30.69 6.80 -5.15
N GLY A 215 29.81 5.84 -5.45
CA GLY A 215 28.40 5.87 -5.09
C GLY A 215 28.09 5.64 -3.61
N ILE A 216 29.07 5.22 -2.80
CA ILE A 216 28.90 4.98 -1.36
C ILE A 216 29.46 6.16 -0.56
N ALA A 217 28.69 6.60 0.43
CA ALA A 217 29.05 7.67 1.35
C ALA A 217 28.91 7.24 2.81
N LEU A 218 29.41 8.08 3.72
CA LEU A 218 29.40 7.82 5.15
C LEU A 218 28.67 8.92 5.91
N PHE A 219 27.78 8.51 6.82
CA PHE A 219 27.23 9.38 7.85
C PHE A 219 27.77 8.94 9.21
N VAL A 220 28.69 9.71 9.81
CA VAL A 220 29.18 9.42 11.16
C VAL A 220 28.13 9.88 12.15
N TRP A 221 27.53 8.94 12.87
CA TRP A 221 26.51 9.26 13.85
C TRP A 221 27.04 9.28 15.28
N ASP A 222 28.18 8.66 15.59
CA ASP A 222 28.77 8.77 16.93
C ASP A 222 30.30 8.70 16.96
N TRP A 223 30.83 9.35 18.00
CA TRP A 223 32.18 9.18 18.52
C TRP A 223 32.04 8.66 19.96
N PRO A 224 32.09 7.34 20.17
CA PRO A 224 31.79 6.75 21.48
C PRO A 224 32.63 7.30 22.64
N GLN A 225 33.92 7.53 22.40
CA GLN A 225 34.89 8.09 23.35
C GLN A 225 35.07 9.62 23.22
N GLY A 226 34.22 10.29 22.43
CA GLY A 226 34.24 11.74 22.27
C GLY A 226 33.60 12.47 23.45
N PRO A 227 33.41 13.80 23.33
CA PRO A 227 32.77 14.61 24.36
C PRO A 227 31.42 14.06 24.80
N SER A 228 31.07 14.24 26.08
CA SER A 228 29.78 13.78 26.63
C SER A 228 28.60 14.61 26.13
N ASP A 229 28.81 15.90 25.85
CA ASP A 229 27.80 16.76 25.23
C ASP A 229 27.69 16.48 23.72
N GLN A 230 26.47 16.24 23.25
CA GLN A 230 26.14 15.94 21.87
C GLN A 230 26.41 17.13 20.95
N GLY A 231 26.14 18.36 21.39
CA GLY A 231 26.41 19.56 20.61
C GLY A 231 27.91 19.75 20.37
N GLU A 232 28.71 19.62 21.43
CA GLU A 232 30.17 19.63 21.35
C GLU A 232 30.68 18.48 20.46
N ARG A 233 30.16 17.27 20.66
CA ARG A 233 30.56 16.08 19.89
C ARG A 233 30.32 16.25 18.40
N VAL A 234 29.15 16.73 17.98
CA VAL A 234 28.88 16.92 16.54
C VAL A 234 29.68 18.08 15.93
N ALA A 235 29.94 19.13 16.70
CA ALA A 235 30.81 20.22 16.26
C ALA A 235 32.27 19.76 16.09
N GLN A 236 32.79 18.95 17.02
CA GLN A 236 34.13 18.36 16.89
C GLN A 236 34.20 17.36 15.73
N LEU A 237 33.16 16.54 15.51
CA LEU A 237 33.08 15.67 14.34
C LEU A 237 33.11 16.46 13.02
N ALA A 238 32.40 17.58 12.94
CA ALA A 238 32.47 18.47 11.77
C ALA A 238 33.89 19.00 11.54
N ALA A 239 34.57 19.45 12.61
CA ALA A 239 35.96 19.89 12.55
C ALA A 239 36.96 18.77 12.15
N LEU A 240 36.60 17.50 12.38
CA LEU A 240 37.37 16.33 11.94
C LEU A 240 37.06 15.88 10.50
N GLY A 241 36.18 16.60 9.79
CA GLY A 241 35.81 16.30 8.40
C GLY A 241 34.51 15.52 8.23
N PHE A 242 33.64 15.50 9.25
CA PHE A 242 32.30 14.88 9.18
C PHE A 242 31.21 15.95 9.37
N PRO A 243 31.06 16.91 8.44
CA PRO A 243 30.14 18.05 8.60
C PRO A 243 28.67 17.63 8.68
N ASP A 244 28.31 16.51 8.04
CA ASP A 244 26.93 16.02 8.05
C ASP A 244 26.47 15.58 9.45
N SER A 245 27.40 15.14 10.32
CA SER A 245 27.10 14.85 11.72
C SER A 245 26.51 16.05 12.45
N GLN A 246 26.98 17.27 12.13
CA GLN A 246 26.44 18.51 12.69
C GLN A 246 25.22 19.00 11.89
N ARG A 247 25.30 19.02 10.56
CA ARG A 247 24.24 19.53 9.66
C ARG A 247 22.89 18.89 9.92
N TYR A 248 22.87 17.59 10.20
CA TYR A 248 21.64 16.82 10.39
C TYR A 248 21.29 16.54 11.86
N SER A 249 21.96 17.20 12.81
CA SER A 249 21.65 17.09 14.23
C SER A 249 20.89 18.32 14.70
N VAL A 250 19.68 18.13 15.20
CA VAL A 250 18.83 19.22 15.71
C VAL A 250 18.48 18.98 17.17
N ALA A 251 18.68 19.98 18.02
CA ALA A 251 18.21 19.94 19.39
C ALA A 251 16.68 20.11 19.41
N ILE A 252 16.00 19.32 20.23
CA ILE A 252 14.54 19.35 20.37
C ILE A 252 14.13 19.35 21.84
N ASN A 253 13.01 20.00 22.12
CA ASN A 253 12.44 20.15 23.46
C ASN A 253 11.05 19.51 23.61
N SER A 254 10.44 19.06 22.50
CA SER A 254 9.11 18.44 22.54
C SER A 254 8.91 17.35 21.48
N ALA A 255 7.93 16.48 21.71
CA ALA A 255 7.49 15.49 20.72
C ALA A 255 6.94 16.15 19.44
N GLY A 256 6.32 17.33 19.56
CA GLY A 256 5.84 18.11 18.41
C GLY A 256 6.97 18.59 17.51
N GLU A 257 8.10 19.03 18.08
CA GLU A 257 9.30 19.36 17.30
C GLU A 257 9.91 18.11 16.64
N ALA A 258 9.92 16.97 17.34
CA ALA A 258 10.33 15.70 16.74
C ALA A 258 9.44 15.33 15.55
N ALA A 259 8.12 15.52 15.68
CA ALA A 259 7.15 15.25 14.62
C ALA A 259 7.38 16.18 13.41
N HIS A 260 7.63 17.46 13.68
CA HIS A 260 7.95 18.45 12.65
C HIS A 260 9.18 18.04 11.82
N TRP A 261 10.31 17.75 12.48
CA TRP A 261 11.54 17.37 11.79
C TRP A 261 11.44 16.02 11.08
N ARG A 262 10.78 15.03 11.70
CA ARG A 262 10.46 13.76 11.05
C ARG A 262 9.67 13.99 9.77
N GLN A 263 8.69 14.89 9.81
CA GLN A 263 7.87 15.21 8.64
C GLN A 263 8.64 15.99 7.58
N HIS A 264 9.53 16.89 7.99
CA HIS A 264 10.44 17.62 7.11
C HIS A 264 11.33 16.65 6.33
N TRP A 265 12.12 15.80 6.99
CA TRP A 265 13.00 14.85 6.31
C TRP A 265 12.25 13.78 5.50
N TYR A 266 11.01 13.45 5.86
CA TYR A 266 10.19 12.54 5.06
C TYR A 266 9.80 13.13 3.69
N ARG A 267 9.62 14.46 3.60
CA ARG A 267 9.11 15.16 2.40
C ARG A 267 10.17 15.99 1.66
N SER A 268 11.30 16.26 2.28
CA SER A 268 12.42 16.99 1.70
C SER A 268 13.36 16.07 0.91
N ALA A 269 14.08 16.64 -0.05
CA ALA A 269 15.16 15.95 -0.74
C ALA A 269 16.35 15.74 0.22
N LEU A 270 16.88 14.52 0.26
CA LEU A 270 18.07 14.14 1.00
C LEU A 270 19.05 13.39 0.07
N PRO A 271 20.35 13.40 0.37
CA PRO A 271 21.36 12.69 -0.41
C PRO A 271 21.36 11.17 -0.17
N PHE A 272 20.37 10.66 0.59
CA PHE A 272 20.24 9.27 1.00
C PHE A 272 18.77 8.92 1.26
N ALA A 273 18.48 7.61 1.29
CA ALA A 273 17.23 7.10 1.81
C ALA A 273 17.19 7.20 3.33
N THR A 274 16.01 7.43 3.89
CA THR A 274 15.80 7.53 5.34
C THR A 274 14.56 6.73 5.72
N ASP A 275 14.63 5.92 6.76
CA ASP A 275 13.49 5.12 7.23
C ASP A 275 12.85 5.67 8.52
N GLY A 276 13.29 6.84 8.98
CA GLY A 276 12.72 7.52 10.13
C GLY A 276 13.64 8.60 10.71
N VAL A 277 13.52 8.78 12.01
CA VAL A 277 14.41 9.64 12.80
C VAL A 277 14.94 8.91 14.01
N ILE A 278 16.13 9.30 14.48
CA ILE A 278 16.77 8.82 15.69
C ILE A 278 16.72 9.93 16.74
N LEU A 279 16.15 9.62 17.91
CA LEU A 279 16.18 10.45 19.10
C LEU A 279 17.32 10.01 20.00
N ARG A 280 18.09 10.97 20.52
CA ARG A 280 19.21 10.72 21.42
C ARG A 280 19.19 11.69 22.58
N GLN A 281 19.40 11.17 23.78
CA GLN A 281 19.67 11.99 24.94
C GLN A 281 21.13 12.46 24.92
N ASN A 282 21.38 13.67 25.43
CA ASN A 282 22.72 14.21 25.55
C ASN A 282 23.66 13.28 26.32
N THR A 283 23.18 12.84 27.48
CA THR A 283 23.92 11.98 28.41
C THR A 283 23.71 10.50 28.08
N ARG A 284 24.82 9.76 28.12
CA ARG A 284 24.87 8.31 27.87
C ARG A 284 25.95 7.67 28.75
N PRO A 285 25.87 6.36 29.03
CA PRO A 285 26.94 5.65 29.72
C PRO A 285 28.21 5.60 28.86
N ALA A 286 29.34 5.45 29.54
CA ALA A 286 30.64 5.19 28.92
C ALA A 286 30.57 4.02 27.92
N ALA A 287 31.32 4.12 26.83
CA ALA A 287 31.25 3.24 25.67
C ALA A 287 31.53 1.77 26.00
N GLU A 288 32.35 1.52 27.02
CA GLU A 288 32.74 0.19 27.50
C GLU A 288 31.54 -0.57 28.09
N ARG A 289 30.50 0.15 28.52
CA ARG A 289 29.26 -0.43 29.09
C ARG A 289 28.17 -0.67 28.04
N TRP A 290 28.43 -0.36 26.77
CA TRP A 290 27.44 -0.54 25.73
C TRP A 290 27.17 -2.03 25.47
N GLN A 291 25.91 -2.33 25.18
CA GLN A 291 25.41 -3.67 24.90
C GLN A 291 24.59 -3.65 23.61
N THR A 292 24.36 -4.82 23.02
CA THR A 292 23.67 -4.94 21.72
C THR A 292 22.16 -4.69 21.79
N ASN A 293 21.58 -4.71 22.98
CA ASN A 293 20.18 -4.33 23.19
C ASN A 293 19.99 -2.81 23.02
N ALA A 294 18.72 -2.40 22.89
CA ALA A 294 18.36 -0.99 22.83
C ALA A 294 18.54 -0.34 24.22
N PRO A 295 19.39 0.69 24.36
CA PRO A 295 19.57 1.37 25.62
C PRO A 295 18.59 2.53 25.79
N TYR A 296 18.37 2.96 27.04
CA TYR A 296 17.36 3.98 27.39
C TYR A 296 17.59 5.38 26.78
N TRP A 297 18.80 5.67 26.27
CA TRP A 297 19.22 6.99 25.82
C TRP A 297 19.11 7.19 24.30
N ILE A 298 18.72 6.16 23.54
CA ILE A 298 18.52 6.24 22.08
C ILE A 298 17.28 5.48 21.62
N ALA A 299 16.51 6.10 20.74
CA ALA A 299 15.32 5.51 20.16
C ALA A 299 15.17 5.90 18.68
N ALA A 300 14.38 5.13 17.95
CA ALA A 300 14.03 5.35 16.57
C ALA A 300 12.52 5.55 16.44
N TRP A 301 12.12 6.56 15.68
CA TRP A 301 10.74 6.78 15.26
C TRP A 301 10.66 6.69 13.75
N LYS A 302 10.20 5.53 13.24
CA LYS A 302 10.16 5.23 11.80
C LYS A 302 9.14 6.11 11.05
N HIS A 303 9.37 6.33 9.76
CA HIS A 303 8.35 6.84 8.85
C HIS A 303 7.19 5.83 8.70
N PRO A 304 5.99 6.24 8.25
CA PRO A 304 4.94 5.29 7.93
C PRO A 304 5.42 4.34 6.82
N PHE A 305 4.95 3.09 6.84
CA PHE A 305 5.28 2.14 5.78
C PHE A 305 4.70 2.62 4.44
N ALA A 306 5.49 2.54 3.39
CA ALA A 306 5.04 2.77 2.01
C ALA A 306 4.26 1.57 1.47
N ARG A 307 4.53 0.38 2.00
CA ARG A 307 3.81 -0.86 1.71
C ARG A 307 3.44 -1.57 2.99
N VAL A 308 2.19 -2.03 3.07
CA VAL A 308 1.68 -2.82 4.19
C VAL A 308 1.30 -4.22 3.75
N LEU A 309 1.49 -5.18 4.63
CA LEU A 309 1.02 -6.55 4.44
C LEU A 309 -0.44 -6.65 4.87
N SER A 310 -1.21 -7.38 4.09
CA SER A 310 -2.56 -7.75 4.46
C SER A 310 -2.91 -9.15 3.94
N GLU A 311 -3.72 -9.85 4.72
CA GLU A 311 -4.29 -11.14 4.33
C GLU A 311 -5.43 -10.92 3.34
N VAL A 312 -5.45 -11.69 2.26
CA VAL A 312 -6.61 -11.78 1.36
C VAL A 312 -7.69 -12.60 2.07
N ARG A 313 -8.83 -11.98 2.38
CA ARG A 313 -9.99 -12.65 2.97
C ARG A 313 -10.87 -13.32 1.93
N ASP A 314 -11.01 -12.69 0.76
CA ASP A 314 -11.88 -13.14 -0.32
C ASP A 314 -11.44 -12.53 -1.66
N VAL A 315 -11.83 -13.15 -2.78
CA VAL A 315 -11.61 -12.63 -4.14
C VAL A 315 -12.97 -12.47 -4.81
N HIS A 316 -13.39 -11.22 -5.00
CA HIS A 316 -14.65 -10.90 -5.62
C HIS A 316 -14.47 -10.50 -7.09
N PHE A 317 -15.21 -11.13 -8.00
CA PHE A 317 -15.14 -10.86 -9.43
C PHE A 317 -16.26 -9.90 -9.86
N ARG A 318 -15.91 -8.64 -10.11
CA ARG A 318 -16.86 -7.64 -10.62
C ARG A 318 -17.01 -7.77 -12.12
N ILE A 319 -18.24 -7.76 -12.61
CA ILE A 319 -18.52 -7.87 -14.05
C ILE A 319 -18.98 -6.50 -14.55
N GLY A 320 -18.20 -5.89 -15.43
CA GLY A 320 -18.54 -4.61 -16.03
C GLY A 320 -19.66 -4.72 -17.05
N ARG A 321 -20.29 -3.58 -17.40
CA ARG A 321 -21.36 -3.51 -18.41
C ARG A 321 -21.02 -4.21 -19.73
N THR A 322 -19.76 -4.13 -20.17
CA THR A 322 -19.28 -4.74 -21.43
C THR A 322 -18.87 -6.21 -21.29
N GLY A 323 -19.10 -6.84 -20.13
CA GLY A 323 -18.64 -8.19 -19.80
C GLY A 323 -17.23 -8.26 -19.21
N ARG A 324 -16.53 -7.12 -19.04
CA ARG A 324 -15.16 -7.10 -18.50
C ARG A 324 -15.13 -7.57 -17.04
N ILE A 325 -14.55 -8.73 -16.78
CA ILE A 325 -14.35 -9.28 -15.43
C ILE A 325 -13.14 -8.62 -14.76
N THR A 326 -13.36 -8.04 -13.57
CA THR A 326 -12.35 -7.35 -12.77
C THR A 326 -12.25 -8.01 -11.39
N PRO A 327 -11.17 -8.75 -11.11
CA PRO A 327 -10.92 -9.32 -9.79
C PRO A 327 -10.58 -8.23 -8.77
N VAL A 328 -11.23 -8.28 -7.62
CA VAL A 328 -11.03 -7.38 -6.48
C VAL A 328 -10.74 -8.21 -5.24
N LEU A 329 -9.55 -8.04 -4.68
CA LEU A 329 -9.18 -8.68 -3.42
C LEU A 329 -9.88 -7.96 -2.27
N LYS A 330 -10.57 -8.72 -1.42
CA LYS A 330 -11.03 -8.26 -0.10
C LYS A 330 -9.93 -8.57 0.90
N LEU A 331 -9.55 -7.57 1.66
CA LEU A 331 -8.37 -7.62 2.52
C LEU A 331 -8.78 -7.59 3.99
N GLN A 332 -7.95 -8.19 4.85
CA GLN A 332 -7.93 -7.85 6.26
C GLN A 332 -7.69 -6.34 6.38
N PRO A 333 -8.59 -5.57 7.02
CA PRO A 333 -8.43 -4.12 7.05
C PRO A 333 -7.09 -3.72 7.64
N VAL A 334 -6.32 -2.94 6.89
CA VAL A 334 -5.00 -2.46 7.28
C VAL A 334 -4.94 -0.95 7.13
N GLN A 335 -4.23 -0.28 8.04
CA GLN A 335 -3.95 1.15 7.93
C GLN A 335 -2.72 1.36 7.06
N LEU A 336 -2.85 2.17 6.01
CA LEU A 336 -1.77 2.58 5.13
C LEU A 336 -1.83 4.11 5.01
N ASP A 337 -0.84 4.77 5.62
CA ASP A 337 -0.86 6.21 5.89
C ASP A 337 -2.10 6.62 6.71
N ASP A 338 -2.91 7.56 6.23
CA ASP A 338 -4.16 8.02 6.85
C ASP A 338 -5.39 7.20 6.41
N ARG A 339 -5.20 6.11 5.66
CA ARG A 339 -6.29 5.36 5.01
C ARG A 339 -6.41 3.94 5.51
N ARG A 340 -7.65 3.57 5.81
CA ARG A 340 -8.02 2.17 6.05
C ARG A 340 -8.30 1.46 4.73
N VAL A 341 -7.37 0.62 4.29
CA VAL A 341 -7.51 -0.17 3.06
C VAL A 341 -8.20 -1.49 3.38
N THR A 342 -9.31 -1.77 2.68
CA THR A 342 -10.11 -2.99 2.84
C THR A 342 -10.22 -3.81 1.56
N GLN A 343 -9.81 -3.24 0.42
CA GLN A 343 -9.86 -3.91 -0.87
C GLN A 343 -8.87 -3.31 -1.85
N VAL A 344 -8.46 -4.11 -2.84
CA VAL A 344 -7.60 -3.67 -3.94
C VAL A 344 -8.00 -4.37 -5.25
N SER A 345 -7.97 -3.64 -6.36
CA SER A 345 -8.25 -4.20 -7.69
C SER A 345 -6.98 -4.77 -8.32
N LEU A 346 -7.10 -5.95 -8.95
CA LEU A 346 -6.03 -6.52 -9.79
C LEU A 346 -6.14 -6.10 -11.26
N GLY A 347 -7.19 -5.38 -11.62
CA GLY A 347 -7.38 -4.83 -12.96
C GLY A 347 -8.01 -5.80 -13.94
N SER A 348 -7.36 -6.93 -14.27
CA SER A 348 -7.85 -7.90 -15.27
C SER A 348 -7.89 -9.33 -14.73
N LEU A 349 -8.81 -10.14 -15.28
CA LEU A 349 -8.90 -11.57 -14.94
C LEU A 349 -7.61 -12.32 -15.30
N ALA A 350 -7.03 -12.05 -16.48
CA ALA A 350 -5.78 -12.66 -16.91
C ALA A 350 -4.61 -12.40 -15.93
N ARG A 351 -4.53 -11.18 -15.38
CA ARG A 351 -3.51 -10.86 -14.37
C ARG A 351 -3.74 -11.66 -13.08
N TRP A 352 -4.98 -11.79 -12.64
CA TRP A 352 -5.28 -12.62 -11.47
C TRP A 352 -4.98 -14.11 -11.73
N GLN A 353 -5.32 -14.64 -12.90
CA GLN A 353 -5.00 -16.03 -13.27
C GLN A 353 -3.50 -16.31 -13.25
N ALA A 354 -2.68 -15.39 -13.77
CA ALA A 354 -1.22 -15.52 -13.74
C ALA A 354 -0.64 -15.47 -12.32
N LEU A 355 -1.26 -14.71 -11.41
CA LEU A 355 -0.83 -14.59 -10.02
C LEU A 355 -1.37 -15.73 -9.14
N ASP A 356 -2.53 -16.28 -9.51
CA ASP A 356 -3.35 -17.24 -8.76
C ASP A 356 -3.43 -16.82 -7.29
N ILE A 357 -4.04 -15.67 -7.00
CA ILE A 357 -4.20 -15.17 -5.62
C ILE A 357 -5.47 -15.75 -5.03
N ARG A 358 -5.38 -16.30 -3.82
CA ARG A 358 -6.49 -16.97 -3.13
C ARG A 358 -6.67 -16.45 -1.71
N PRO A 359 -7.85 -16.67 -1.09
CA PRO A 359 -8.04 -16.41 0.33
C PRO A 359 -6.95 -17.07 1.18
N GLY A 360 -6.49 -16.34 2.21
CA GLY A 360 -5.38 -16.71 3.08
C GLY A 360 -4.00 -16.23 2.59
N ASP A 361 -3.82 -15.92 1.30
CA ASP A 361 -2.54 -15.39 0.82
C ASP A 361 -2.24 -14.02 1.47
N GLN A 362 -0.98 -13.76 1.80
CA GLN A 362 -0.49 -12.48 2.27
C GLN A 362 0.07 -11.67 1.10
N VAL A 363 -0.43 -10.44 0.95
CA VAL A 363 -0.07 -9.54 -0.15
C VAL A 363 0.48 -8.22 0.36
N ALA A 364 1.43 -7.65 -0.35
CA ALA A 364 1.93 -6.30 -0.10
C ALA A 364 1.12 -5.27 -0.90
N ILE A 365 0.64 -4.24 -0.21
CA ILE A 365 -0.22 -3.18 -0.77
C ILE A 365 0.45 -1.82 -0.55
N SER A 366 0.42 -0.96 -1.57
CA SER A 366 0.88 0.43 -1.51
C SER A 366 -0.22 1.42 -1.92
N LEU A 367 0.08 2.72 -1.88
CA LEU A 367 -0.78 3.76 -2.47
C LEU A 367 -0.13 4.33 -3.75
N ALA A 368 -0.78 4.13 -4.89
CA ALA A 368 -0.45 4.85 -6.12
C ALA A 368 -0.93 6.30 -6.02
N GLY A 369 -0.01 7.25 -6.31
CA GLY A 369 -0.31 8.69 -6.21
C GLY A 369 -0.81 9.10 -4.84
N LEU A 370 -0.38 8.41 -3.77
CA LEU A 370 -0.79 8.61 -2.37
C LEU A 370 -2.28 8.41 -2.09
N THR A 371 -3.05 7.85 -3.03
CA THR A 371 -4.52 7.78 -2.88
C THR A 371 -5.14 6.45 -3.24
N ILE A 372 -4.66 5.76 -4.27
CA ILE A 372 -5.30 4.56 -4.79
C ILE A 372 -4.54 3.32 -4.31
N PRO A 373 -5.17 2.41 -3.55
CA PRO A 373 -4.54 1.14 -3.16
C PRO A 373 -4.08 0.36 -4.40
N ARG A 374 -2.84 -0.14 -4.35
CA ARG A 374 -2.20 -0.89 -5.42
C ARG A 374 -1.61 -2.19 -4.87
N PHE A 375 -1.90 -3.30 -5.54
CA PHE A 375 -1.25 -4.57 -5.28
C PHE A 375 0.19 -4.54 -5.83
N GLU A 376 1.16 -4.89 -4.99
CA GLU A 376 2.57 -4.99 -5.35
C GLU A 376 2.93 -6.44 -5.71
N GLN A 377 2.82 -7.33 -4.73
CA GLN A 377 3.30 -8.71 -4.83
C GLN A 377 2.62 -9.61 -3.79
N ILE A 378 2.72 -10.90 -4.03
CA ILE A 378 2.40 -11.95 -3.06
C ILE A 378 3.64 -12.15 -2.20
N VAL A 379 3.50 -12.07 -0.89
CA VAL A 379 4.61 -12.21 0.07
C VAL A 379 4.66 -13.61 0.64
N HIS A 380 3.48 -14.16 0.97
CA HIS A 380 3.36 -15.52 1.48
C HIS A 380 2.09 -16.16 0.95
N ARG A 381 2.18 -17.43 0.51
CA ARG A 381 1.02 -18.19 0.05
C ARG A 381 0.48 -19.04 1.18
N ALA A 382 -0.84 -19.03 1.35
CA ALA A 382 -1.49 -19.92 2.31
C ALA A 382 -1.16 -21.38 2.02
N THR A 383 -1.05 -22.18 3.07
CA THR A 383 -0.82 -23.63 2.95
C THR A 383 -2.09 -24.35 2.56
N GLU A 384 -3.21 -23.95 3.17
CA GLU A 384 -4.55 -24.40 2.81
C GLU A 384 -5.20 -23.38 1.88
N ARG A 385 -5.42 -23.75 0.61
CA ARG A 385 -5.93 -22.83 -0.40
C ARG A 385 -7.30 -23.29 -0.86
N GLN A 386 -8.29 -22.46 -0.65
CA GLN A 386 -9.65 -22.71 -1.12
C GLN A 386 -9.71 -22.57 -2.64
N ASP A 387 -10.51 -23.41 -3.29
CA ASP A 387 -10.86 -23.20 -4.69
C ASP A 387 -11.88 -22.07 -4.82
N LEU A 388 -11.73 -21.30 -5.89
CA LEU A 388 -12.59 -20.15 -6.18
C LEU A 388 -13.45 -20.46 -7.40
N THR A 389 -14.73 -20.12 -7.30
CA THR A 389 -15.63 -20.12 -8.45
C THR A 389 -15.33 -18.89 -9.29
N VAL A 390 -14.65 -19.10 -10.42
CA VAL A 390 -14.27 -18.03 -11.36
C VAL A 390 -15.36 -17.93 -12.44
N PRO A 391 -15.91 -16.72 -12.71
CA PRO A 391 -16.87 -16.56 -13.79
C PRO A 391 -16.23 -16.87 -15.15
N ALA A 392 -16.94 -17.63 -15.99
CA ALA A 392 -16.45 -18.01 -17.32
C ALA A 392 -16.40 -16.80 -18.26
N LEU A 393 -15.35 -16.71 -19.10
CA LEU A 393 -15.12 -15.55 -19.96
C LEU A 393 -16.18 -15.40 -21.06
N ASP A 394 -16.70 -16.50 -21.56
CA ASP A 394 -17.71 -16.58 -22.63
C ASP A 394 -19.14 -16.29 -22.13
N GLN A 395 -19.36 -16.38 -20.81
CA GLN A 395 -20.66 -16.10 -20.19
C GLN A 395 -21.06 -14.61 -20.23
N TYR A 396 -20.08 -13.71 -20.32
CA TYR A 396 -20.33 -12.26 -20.20
C TYR A 396 -19.79 -11.48 -21.39
N GLY A 397 -20.67 -10.73 -22.05
CA GLY A 397 -20.35 -9.87 -23.19
C GLY A 397 -21.17 -8.58 -23.18
N ALA A 398 -20.96 -7.72 -24.19
CA ALA A 398 -21.65 -6.43 -24.26
C ALA A 398 -23.19 -6.55 -24.39
N LEU A 399 -23.69 -7.71 -24.81
CA LEU A 399 -25.11 -7.99 -25.04
C LEU A 399 -25.71 -9.02 -24.05
N THR A 400 -25.02 -9.32 -22.95
CA THR A 400 -25.53 -10.24 -21.90
C THR A 400 -26.07 -9.48 -20.69
N CYS A 401 -26.89 -10.16 -19.87
CA CYS A 401 -27.37 -9.63 -18.57
C CYS A 401 -28.05 -8.25 -18.67
N TRP A 402 -29.02 -8.14 -19.59
CA TRP A 402 -29.87 -6.95 -19.75
C TRP A 402 -31.08 -6.91 -18.80
N GLN A 403 -31.29 -8.00 -18.08
CA GLN A 403 -32.28 -8.16 -17.03
C GLN A 403 -31.60 -8.72 -15.78
N ALA A 404 -32.25 -8.54 -14.63
CA ALA A 404 -31.87 -9.23 -13.40
C ALA A 404 -32.06 -10.74 -13.58
N GLY A 405 -31.12 -11.51 -13.06
CA GLY A 405 -31.16 -12.96 -13.17
C GLY A 405 -29.99 -13.59 -12.44
N GLU A 406 -30.06 -14.90 -12.28
CA GLU A 406 -28.98 -15.68 -11.70
C GLU A 406 -27.69 -15.47 -12.50
N ASN A 407 -26.57 -15.25 -11.80
CA ASN A 407 -25.26 -14.94 -12.38
C ASN A 407 -25.15 -13.61 -13.16
N CYS A 408 -26.23 -12.82 -13.29
CA CYS A 408 -26.25 -11.57 -14.05
C CYS A 408 -26.27 -10.29 -13.21
N GLU A 409 -26.42 -10.40 -11.89
CA GLU A 409 -26.59 -9.27 -10.96
C GLU A 409 -25.49 -8.20 -11.13
N GLU A 410 -24.21 -8.57 -11.11
CA GLU A 410 -23.11 -7.59 -11.19
C GLU A 410 -23.10 -6.82 -12.52
N GLN A 411 -23.31 -7.51 -13.65
CA GLN A 411 -23.35 -6.85 -14.96
C GLN A 411 -24.59 -5.97 -15.12
N PHE A 412 -25.74 -6.44 -14.64
CA PHE A 412 -27.00 -5.69 -14.68
C PHE A 412 -26.92 -4.42 -13.82
N ILE A 413 -26.39 -4.51 -12.60
CA ILE A 413 -26.12 -3.35 -11.74
C ILE A 413 -25.12 -2.40 -12.42
N ALA A 414 -24.11 -2.92 -13.13
CA ALA A 414 -23.18 -2.08 -13.88
C ALA A 414 -23.87 -1.33 -15.04
N ARG A 415 -24.87 -1.93 -15.71
CA ARG A 415 -25.71 -1.26 -16.71
C ARG A 415 -26.54 -0.15 -16.10
N LEU A 416 -27.26 -0.44 -15.01
CA LEU A 416 -28.07 0.54 -14.28
C LEU A 416 -27.22 1.70 -13.74
N THR A 417 -26.02 1.41 -13.20
CA THR A 417 -25.08 2.43 -12.71
C THR A 417 -24.58 3.32 -13.85
N TRP A 418 -24.34 2.75 -15.03
CA TRP A 418 -23.97 3.53 -16.21
C TRP A 418 -25.13 4.41 -16.67
N LEU A 419 -26.35 3.86 -16.72
CA LEU A 419 -27.59 4.56 -17.05
C LEU A 419 -27.82 5.77 -16.13
N SER A 420 -27.65 5.61 -14.82
CA SER A 420 -27.81 6.71 -13.85
C SER A 420 -26.64 7.70 -13.81
N GLY A 421 -25.48 7.33 -14.36
CA GLY A 421 -24.25 8.10 -14.26
C GLY A 421 -24.29 9.45 -14.97
N LYS A 422 -23.27 10.28 -14.71
CA LYS A 422 -23.12 11.64 -15.28
C LYS A 422 -23.13 11.67 -16.82
N HIS A 423 -22.76 10.57 -17.47
CA HIS A 423 -22.74 10.45 -18.94
C HIS A 423 -23.93 9.67 -19.51
N GLY A 424 -24.85 9.22 -18.66
CA GLY A 424 -26.13 8.62 -19.05
C GLY A 424 -27.25 9.63 -18.83
N LEU A 425 -28.20 9.29 -17.96
CA LEU A 425 -29.35 10.13 -17.61
C LEU A 425 -29.07 11.12 -16.47
N ALA A 426 -27.88 11.04 -15.86
CA ALA A 426 -27.42 11.92 -14.78
C ALA A 426 -28.43 12.02 -13.62
N MET A 427 -28.75 10.87 -13.01
CA MET A 427 -29.66 10.71 -11.88
C MET A 427 -28.88 10.83 -10.54
N PRO A 428 -28.89 11.99 -9.86
CA PRO A 428 -28.08 12.21 -8.67
C PRO A 428 -28.53 11.32 -7.49
N GLY A 429 -27.59 10.78 -6.73
CA GLY A 429 -27.89 9.91 -5.59
C GLY A 429 -28.25 8.46 -5.96
N THR A 430 -28.26 8.12 -7.25
CA THR A 430 -28.58 6.78 -7.75
C THR A 430 -27.30 6.03 -8.14
N GLY A 431 -26.62 5.45 -7.15
CA GLY A 431 -25.36 4.72 -7.35
C GLY A 431 -25.52 3.19 -7.33
N PRO A 432 -24.41 2.43 -7.43
CA PRO A 432 -24.42 0.96 -7.43
C PRO A 432 -25.11 0.36 -6.20
N GLY A 433 -24.95 0.97 -5.03
CA GLY A 433 -25.58 0.50 -3.80
C GLY A 433 -27.11 0.65 -3.83
N THR A 434 -27.61 1.74 -4.41
CA THR A 434 -29.06 1.96 -4.60
C THR A 434 -29.63 0.94 -5.57
N TRP A 435 -28.98 0.77 -6.74
CA TRP A 435 -29.42 -0.20 -7.73
C TRP A 435 -29.41 -1.62 -7.20
N ARG A 436 -28.35 -2.03 -6.49
CA ARG A 436 -28.28 -3.36 -5.87
C ARG A 436 -29.48 -3.63 -4.94
N ARG A 437 -29.86 -2.66 -4.11
CA ARG A 437 -31.03 -2.82 -3.22
C ARG A 437 -32.34 -3.00 -3.99
N LEU A 438 -32.55 -2.19 -5.03
CA LEU A 438 -33.75 -2.27 -5.86
C LEU A 438 -33.85 -3.59 -6.62
N VAL A 439 -32.74 -4.08 -7.15
CA VAL A 439 -32.66 -5.37 -7.84
C VAL A 439 -32.89 -6.53 -6.87
N GLN A 440 -32.23 -6.53 -5.71
CA GLN A 440 -32.38 -7.58 -4.69
C GLN A 440 -33.78 -7.63 -4.08
N ALA A 441 -34.47 -6.50 -4.02
CA ALA A 441 -35.86 -6.43 -3.58
C ALA A 441 -36.87 -6.82 -4.69
N GLY A 442 -36.41 -7.16 -5.89
CA GLY A 442 -37.25 -7.50 -7.03
C GLY A 442 -38.05 -6.33 -7.60
N LEU A 443 -37.74 -5.09 -7.22
CA LEU A 443 -38.41 -3.89 -7.76
C LEU A 443 -37.86 -3.46 -9.11
N VAL A 444 -36.64 -3.88 -9.45
CA VAL A 444 -36.00 -3.59 -10.73
C VAL A 444 -35.42 -4.88 -11.29
N THR A 445 -36.07 -5.39 -12.32
CA THR A 445 -35.70 -6.60 -13.06
C THR A 445 -35.32 -6.29 -14.52
N SER A 446 -35.76 -5.16 -15.05
CA SER A 446 -35.39 -4.62 -16.37
C SER A 446 -34.77 -3.21 -16.25
N LEU A 447 -34.16 -2.72 -17.34
CA LEU A 447 -33.59 -1.37 -17.37
C LEU A 447 -34.64 -0.24 -17.38
N SER A 448 -35.93 -0.55 -17.54
CA SER A 448 -37.03 0.42 -17.56
C SER A 448 -37.91 0.41 -16.32
N ASP A 449 -37.88 -0.65 -15.49
CA ASP A 449 -38.81 -0.81 -14.35
C ASP A 449 -38.80 0.38 -13.37
N TRP A 450 -37.66 1.05 -13.24
CA TRP A 450 -37.54 2.23 -12.38
C TRP A 450 -38.42 3.41 -12.81
N LEU A 451 -38.91 3.44 -14.06
CA LEU A 451 -39.80 4.47 -14.59
C LEU A 451 -41.19 4.45 -13.92
N GLU A 452 -41.58 3.31 -13.34
CA GLU A 452 -42.87 3.10 -12.69
C GLU A 452 -42.79 3.22 -11.16
N LEU A 453 -41.58 3.35 -10.59
CA LEU A 453 -41.39 3.40 -9.14
C LEU A 453 -41.76 4.77 -8.57
N ASP A 454 -42.68 4.78 -7.62
CA ASP A 454 -43.05 5.96 -6.83
C ASP A 454 -42.35 6.00 -5.45
N ALA A 455 -42.48 7.13 -4.75
CA ALA A 455 -41.89 7.29 -3.44
C ALA A 455 -42.46 6.30 -2.39
N GLU A 456 -43.72 5.89 -2.51
CA GLU A 456 -44.34 4.97 -1.57
C GLU A 456 -43.72 3.58 -1.65
N ARG A 457 -43.54 3.06 -2.88
CA ARG A 457 -42.91 1.77 -3.11
C ARG A 457 -41.43 1.78 -2.72
N LEU A 458 -40.73 2.89 -2.95
CA LEU A 458 -39.34 3.05 -2.54
C LEU A 458 -39.18 3.11 -1.01
N ALA A 459 -40.12 3.72 -0.30
CA ALA A 459 -40.09 3.82 1.17
C ALA A 459 -40.36 2.49 1.89
N GLN A 460 -40.94 1.51 1.20
CA GLN A 460 -41.14 0.14 1.75
C GLN A 460 -39.81 -0.62 1.90
N LEU A 461 -38.71 -0.15 1.31
CA LEU A 461 -37.42 -0.83 1.38
C LEU A 461 -36.67 -0.52 2.69
N PRO A 462 -36.09 -1.55 3.34
CA PRO A 462 -35.20 -1.34 4.48
C PRO A 462 -34.07 -0.36 4.16
N ALA A 463 -33.78 0.55 5.08
CA ALA A 463 -32.75 1.58 4.97
C ALA A 463 -32.98 2.63 3.85
N ILE A 464 -34.21 2.79 3.37
CA ILE A 464 -34.66 3.95 2.59
C ILE A 464 -35.71 4.69 3.43
N SER A 465 -35.38 5.90 3.89
CA SER A 465 -36.36 6.77 4.56
C SER A 465 -37.28 7.46 3.56
N ASP A 466 -38.43 7.96 4.00
CA ASP A 466 -39.37 8.74 3.16
C ASP A 466 -38.67 9.90 2.44
N THR A 467 -37.78 10.60 3.12
CA THR A 467 -37.00 11.70 2.53
C THR A 467 -36.08 11.20 1.42
N SER A 468 -35.43 10.06 1.63
CA SER A 468 -34.57 9.42 0.63
C SER A 468 -35.39 8.91 -0.57
N ALA A 469 -36.55 8.30 -0.32
CA ALA A 469 -37.47 7.83 -1.35
C ALA A 469 -37.94 8.98 -2.26
N ARG A 470 -38.41 10.10 -1.70
CA ARG A 470 -38.80 11.29 -2.47
C ARG A 470 -37.62 11.93 -3.22
N ARG A 471 -36.39 11.81 -2.71
CA ARG A 471 -35.19 12.27 -3.41
C ARG A 471 -34.86 11.37 -4.59
N LEU A 472 -34.99 10.06 -4.43
CA LEU A 472 -34.78 9.08 -5.50
C LEU A 472 -35.84 9.21 -6.59
N GLN A 473 -37.12 9.34 -6.24
CA GLN A 473 -38.20 9.56 -7.20
C GLN A 473 -37.94 10.81 -8.06
N ARG A 474 -37.62 11.95 -7.45
CA ARG A 474 -37.25 13.16 -8.20
C ARG A 474 -36.03 12.96 -9.10
N SER A 475 -35.08 12.13 -8.68
CA SER A 475 -33.90 11.77 -9.48
C SER A 475 -34.30 10.95 -10.71
N PHE A 476 -35.24 10.01 -10.54
CA PHE A 476 -35.83 9.23 -11.64
C PHE A 476 -36.63 10.10 -12.60
N GLU A 477 -37.50 10.98 -12.11
CA GLU A 477 -38.26 11.93 -12.95
C GLU A 477 -37.31 12.82 -13.77
N ALA A 478 -36.24 13.33 -13.17
CA ALA A 478 -35.22 14.10 -13.88
C ALA A 478 -34.49 13.27 -14.94
N GLY A 479 -34.22 11.99 -14.66
CA GLY A 479 -33.67 11.05 -15.63
C GLY A 479 -34.63 10.75 -16.79
N ARG A 480 -35.93 10.59 -16.48
CA ARG A 480 -37.00 10.35 -17.46
C ARG A 480 -37.13 11.49 -18.46
N ALA A 481 -37.01 12.73 -18.00
CA ALA A 481 -37.11 13.93 -18.82
C ALA A 481 -35.85 14.22 -19.69
N ARG A 482 -34.84 13.35 -19.69
CA ARG A 482 -33.63 13.56 -20.49
C ARG A 482 -33.90 13.38 -21.99
N PRO A 483 -33.19 14.14 -22.85
CA PRO A 483 -33.30 14.02 -24.30
C PRO A 483 -32.86 12.64 -24.79
N PHE A 484 -33.30 12.30 -26.00
CA PHE A 484 -33.04 11.01 -26.65
C PHE A 484 -31.55 10.67 -26.74
N ASP A 485 -30.68 11.65 -27.02
CA ASP A 485 -29.24 11.43 -27.12
C ASP A 485 -28.64 10.92 -25.80
N GLN A 486 -29.10 11.44 -24.65
CA GLN A 486 -28.69 10.98 -23.33
C GLN A 486 -29.26 9.60 -23.01
N TRP A 487 -30.45 9.27 -23.49
CA TRP A 487 -30.99 7.91 -23.41
C TRP A 487 -30.12 6.91 -24.18
N ILE A 488 -29.75 7.22 -25.42
CA ILE A 488 -28.82 6.39 -26.21
C ILE A 488 -27.48 6.22 -25.49
N ARG A 489 -26.92 7.30 -24.94
CA ARG A 489 -25.67 7.23 -24.15
C ARG A 489 -25.84 6.41 -22.87
N GLY A 490 -26.97 6.56 -22.18
CA GLY A 490 -27.31 5.88 -20.93
C GLY A 490 -27.59 4.39 -21.10
N LEU A 491 -28.20 3.97 -22.20
CA LEU A 491 -28.32 2.56 -22.60
C LEU A 491 -26.95 1.96 -22.97
N GLY A 492 -25.97 2.83 -23.22
CA GLY A 492 -24.60 2.43 -23.46
C GLY A 492 -24.38 1.85 -24.86
N VAL A 493 -25.15 2.34 -25.84
CA VAL A 493 -24.94 2.05 -27.26
C VAL A 493 -23.47 2.34 -27.62
N PRO A 494 -22.78 1.49 -28.39
CA PRO A 494 -21.34 1.63 -28.70
C PRO A 494 -21.03 2.78 -29.68
N ILE A 495 -21.64 3.95 -29.49
CA ILE A 495 -21.46 5.16 -30.28
C ILE A 495 -20.35 6.02 -29.65
N PRO A 496 -19.47 6.66 -30.45
CA PRO A 496 -18.47 7.60 -29.94
C PRO A 496 -19.13 8.74 -29.15
N ARG A 497 -18.54 9.15 -28.02
CA ARG A 497 -19.14 10.19 -27.16
C ARG A 497 -19.32 11.53 -27.90
N ASN A 498 -18.44 11.85 -28.82
CA ASN A 498 -18.45 13.14 -29.52
C ASN A 498 -19.28 13.09 -30.82
N LEU A 499 -19.88 11.95 -31.16
CA LEU A 499 -20.78 11.87 -32.31
C LEU A 499 -22.12 12.54 -31.90
N PRO A 500 -22.56 13.60 -32.60
CA PRO A 500 -23.90 14.14 -32.42
C PRO A 500 -24.92 13.13 -32.94
N LEU A 501 -26.07 13.06 -32.26
CA LEU A 501 -27.18 12.19 -32.64
C LEU A 501 -28.40 13.08 -32.86
N GLU A 502 -28.80 13.20 -34.12
CA GLU A 502 -30.01 13.93 -34.54
C GLU A 502 -31.14 12.97 -34.97
N ASP A 503 -30.81 11.69 -35.15
CA ASP A 503 -31.73 10.65 -35.60
C ASP A 503 -32.55 10.06 -34.43
N ASP A 504 -33.70 9.45 -34.76
CA ASP A 504 -34.50 8.65 -33.84
C ASP A 504 -34.01 7.18 -33.77
N TRP A 505 -34.56 6.39 -32.84
CA TRP A 505 -34.21 4.98 -32.67
C TRP A 505 -34.37 4.17 -33.96
N ALA A 506 -35.48 4.37 -34.69
CA ALA A 506 -35.78 3.61 -35.89
C ALA A 506 -34.74 3.87 -37.00
N THR A 507 -34.26 5.10 -37.12
CA THR A 507 -33.23 5.47 -38.09
C THR A 507 -31.88 4.90 -37.70
N LEU A 508 -31.49 4.98 -36.42
CA LEU A 508 -30.24 4.37 -35.94
C LEU A 508 -30.27 2.84 -36.11
N ALA A 509 -31.40 2.19 -35.81
CA ALA A 509 -31.54 0.74 -35.88
C ALA A 509 -31.50 0.18 -37.32
N ARG A 510 -31.91 0.98 -38.32
CA ARG A 510 -31.91 0.56 -39.73
C ARG A 510 -30.55 0.70 -40.43
N ARG A 511 -29.61 1.44 -39.86
CA ARG A 511 -28.28 1.66 -40.45
C ARG A 511 -27.52 0.34 -40.60
N SER A 512 -27.04 0.10 -41.81
CA SER A 512 -26.10 -0.96 -42.14
C SER A 512 -24.72 -0.71 -41.53
N ALA A 513 -23.89 -1.76 -41.46
CA ALA A 513 -22.51 -1.63 -41.00
C ALA A 513 -21.69 -0.64 -41.85
N ALA A 514 -21.93 -0.58 -43.16
CA ALA A 514 -21.25 0.36 -44.06
C ALA A 514 -21.63 1.81 -43.77
N GLU A 515 -22.92 2.09 -43.55
CA GLU A 515 -23.39 3.43 -43.18
C GLU A 515 -22.85 3.86 -41.80
N TRP A 516 -22.77 2.93 -40.84
CA TRP A 516 -22.14 3.21 -39.56
C TRP A 516 -20.65 3.53 -39.69
N GLN A 517 -19.92 2.79 -40.53
CA GLN A 517 -18.49 2.98 -40.75
C GLN A 517 -18.17 4.29 -41.49
N ALA A 518 -19.12 4.85 -42.25
CA ALA A 518 -18.96 6.15 -42.89
C ALA A 518 -18.92 7.32 -41.89
N LEU A 519 -19.34 7.11 -40.64
CA LEU A 519 -19.39 8.16 -39.62
C LEU A 519 -18.04 8.38 -38.91
N PRO A 520 -17.72 9.63 -38.52
CA PRO A 520 -16.48 9.95 -37.83
C PRO A 520 -16.25 9.13 -36.57
N GLY A 521 -15.08 8.49 -36.47
CA GLY A 521 -14.68 7.73 -35.30
C GLY A 521 -15.34 6.34 -35.16
N ILE A 522 -15.98 5.82 -36.21
CA ILE A 522 -16.52 4.45 -36.23
C ILE A 522 -15.74 3.60 -37.23
N GLY A 523 -14.98 2.63 -36.71
CA GLY A 523 -14.32 1.61 -37.54
C GLY A 523 -15.16 0.32 -37.67
N ALA A 524 -14.71 -0.62 -38.49
CA ALA A 524 -15.42 -1.86 -38.81
C ALA A 524 -15.88 -2.67 -37.57
N ILE A 525 -15.03 -2.78 -36.54
CA ILE A 525 -15.38 -3.47 -35.28
C ILE A 525 -16.55 -2.79 -34.59
N ARG A 526 -16.53 -1.46 -34.48
CA ARG A 526 -17.58 -0.69 -33.81
C ARG A 526 -18.88 -0.68 -34.62
N ALA A 527 -18.79 -0.60 -35.95
CA ALA A 527 -19.95 -0.74 -36.83
C ALA A 527 -20.65 -2.09 -36.65
N SER A 528 -19.88 -3.19 -36.58
CA SER A 528 -20.41 -4.53 -36.31
C SER A 528 -21.06 -4.62 -34.94
N GLN A 529 -20.46 -4.00 -33.91
CA GLN A 529 -21.04 -3.93 -32.57
C GLN A 529 -22.35 -3.12 -32.53
N LEU A 530 -22.45 -2.04 -33.30
CA LEU A 530 -23.67 -1.24 -33.41
C LEU A 530 -24.80 -2.05 -34.05
N GLN A 531 -24.51 -2.73 -35.16
CA GLN A 531 -25.49 -3.60 -35.82
C GLN A 531 -25.97 -4.72 -34.87
N ALA A 532 -25.03 -5.42 -34.22
CA ALA A 532 -25.37 -6.47 -33.26
C ALA A 532 -26.19 -5.93 -32.08
N PHE A 533 -25.90 -4.70 -31.62
CA PHE A 533 -26.65 -4.06 -30.54
C PHE A 533 -28.11 -3.79 -30.92
N PHE A 534 -28.36 -3.16 -32.07
CA PHE A 534 -29.74 -2.85 -32.51
C PHE A 534 -30.52 -4.09 -32.96
N ALA A 535 -29.82 -5.16 -33.38
CA ALA A 535 -30.44 -6.44 -33.74
C ALA A 535 -30.78 -7.34 -32.54
N ALA A 536 -30.22 -7.06 -31.35
CA ALA A 536 -30.40 -7.92 -30.18
C ALA A 536 -31.83 -7.86 -29.63
N GLU A 537 -32.48 -9.02 -29.44
CA GLU A 537 -33.88 -9.14 -29.03
C GLU A 537 -34.20 -8.39 -27.74
N HIS A 538 -33.36 -8.53 -26.71
CA HIS A 538 -33.56 -7.84 -25.42
C HIS A 538 -33.40 -6.33 -25.53
N VAL A 539 -32.58 -5.83 -26.47
CA VAL A 539 -32.44 -4.39 -26.73
C VAL A 539 -33.68 -3.85 -27.43
N GLN A 540 -34.22 -4.61 -28.39
CA GLN A 540 -35.45 -4.25 -29.09
C GLN A 540 -36.65 -4.25 -28.13
N ALA A 541 -36.75 -5.26 -27.26
CA ALA A 541 -37.78 -5.33 -26.23
C ALA A 541 -37.71 -4.12 -25.29
N LEU A 542 -36.50 -3.73 -24.85
CA LEU A 542 -36.33 -2.53 -24.04
C LEU A 542 -36.73 -1.25 -24.78
N ALA A 543 -36.38 -1.11 -26.06
CA ALA A 543 -36.77 0.06 -26.86
C ALA A 543 -38.30 0.19 -26.97
N GLN A 544 -39.00 -0.95 -27.09
CA GLN A 544 -40.46 -1.01 -27.07
C GLN A 544 -41.04 -0.60 -25.71
N GLN A 545 -40.48 -1.11 -24.60
CA GLN A 545 -40.90 -0.73 -23.23
C GLN A 545 -40.70 0.78 -22.96
N LEU A 546 -39.59 1.35 -23.42
CA LEU A 546 -39.32 2.78 -23.30
C LEU A 546 -40.33 3.63 -24.10
N SER A 547 -40.73 3.15 -25.28
CA SER A 547 -41.80 3.78 -26.06
C SER A 547 -43.15 3.74 -25.33
N GLU A 548 -43.54 2.58 -24.81
CA GLU A 548 -44.77 2.41 -24.02
C GLU A 548 -44.77 3.29 -22.76
N SER A 549 -43.59 3.55 -22.20
CA SER A 549 -43.38 4.49 -21.09
C SER A 549 -43.36 5.98 -21.52
N GLY A 550 -43.56 6.28 -22.80
CA GLY A 550 -43.63 7.63 -23.35
C GLY A 550 -42.28 8.34 -23.47
N ILE A 551 -41.16 7.61 -23.55
CA ILE A 551 -39.84 8.22 -23.76
C ILE A 551 -39.69 8.64 -25.22
N GLN A 552 -39.42 9.93 -25.46
CA GLN A 552 -39.28 10.49 -26.80
C GLN A 552 -38.08 9.91 -27.56
N GLY A 553 -38.24 9.75 -28.88
CA GLY A 553 -37.21 9.24 -29.80
C GLY A 553 -37.17 7.71 -29.95
N PHE A 554 -38.01 6.97 -29.22
CA PHE A 554 -38.24 5.53 -29.39
C PHE A 554 -39.49 5.27 -30.26
N PRO A 555 -39.57 4.14 -30.99
CA PRO A 555 -40.60 3.92 -32.02
C PRO A 555 -42.00 3.92 -31.41
N ALA A 556 -42.96 4.67 -31.97
CA ALA A 556 -44.32 4.75 -31.44
C ALA A 556 -44.94 3.36 -31.26
N ALA A 557 -45.51 3.09 -30.08
CA ALA A 557 -46.18 1.82 -29.81
C ALA A 557 -47.23 1.56 -30.90
N ALA A 558 -47.13 0.42 -31.58
CA ALA A 558 -48.17 -0.01 -32.51
C ALA A 558 -49.46 -0.16 -31.70
N THR A 559 -50.40 0.76 -31.89
CA THR A 559 -51.72 0.72 -31.28
C THR A 559 -52.35 -0.63 -31.63
N ARG A 560 -52.38 -1.57 -30.67
CA ARG A 560 -53.21 -2.77 -30.81
C ARG A 560 -54.65 -2.29 -30.84
N VAL A 561 -55.18 -2.10 -32.05
CA VAL A 561 -56.62 -2.01 -32.28
C VAL A 561 -57.17 -3.36 -31.82
N ARG A 562 -57.76 -3.38 -30.62
CA ARG A 562 -58.64 -4.49 -30.21
C ARG A 562 -59.83 -4.47 -31.16
N GLN A 563 -59.91 -5.47 -32.03
CA GLN A 563 -61.18 -5.87 -32.64
C GLN A 563 -61.92 -6.78 -31.66
#